data_AF-A0A917KKH7-F1
#
_entry.id   AF-A0A917KKH7-F1
#
_cell.length_a   1.000
_cell.length_b   1.000
_cell.length_c   1.000
_cell.angle_alpha   90.00
_cell.angle_beta   90.00
_cell.angle_gamma   90.00
#
_symmetry.space_group_name_H-M   'P 1'
#
loop_
_entity.id
_entity.type
_entity.pdbx_description
1 polymer ?
#
loop_
_entity_poly.entity_id
_entity_poly.type
_entity_poly.pdbx_seq_one_letter_code
_entity_poly.pdbx_strand_id
1 'polypeptide(L)'
;MPAAFLLLWSAGVTGVPQPLEGLEEPSMVRRMCRMAADLHLVNVLQALITAAITVGTETRSGAAGIARILGIASDLADPGGASAPALVFRMWRVAHLPGILRPDSDAPEVGKAEFRAYDQALEELLETV
;
A
#
# COMPACT_ATOMS: atom_id res chain seq x y z
N MET A 1 -15.44 16.65 18.81
CA MET A 1 -14.86 17.11 17.53
C MET A 1 -15.73 16.56 16.41
N PRO A 2 -16.30 17.38 15.53
CA PRO A 2 -17.12 16.89 14.41
C PRO A 2 -16.28 16.01 13.47
N ALA A 3 -16.86 14.94 12.92
CA ALA A 3 -16.19 14.04 11.98
C ALA A 3 -15.58 14.80 10.78
N ALA A 4 -16.23 15.90 10.35
CA ALA A 4 -15.75 16.80 9.31
C ALA A 4 -14.35 17.39 9.57
N PHE A 5 -13.95 17.59 10.83
CA PHE A 5 -12.61 18.09 11.17
C PHE A 5 -11.51 17.05 10.92
N LEU A 6 -11.80 15.76 11.15
CA LEU A 6 -10.84 14.67 10.90
C LEU A 6 -10.64 14.44 9.39
N LEU A 7 -11.67 14.70 8.59
CA LEU A 7 -11.60 14.64 7.13
C LEU A 7 -10.72 15.75 6.54
N LEU A 8 -10.72 16.95 7.15
CA LEU A 8 -9.84 18.05 6.74
C LEU A 8 -8.34 17.65 6.76
N TRP A 9 -7.95 16.74 7.65
CA TRP A 9 -6.58 16.26 7.79
C TRP A 9 -6.17 15.20 6.75
N SER A 10 -7.11 14.43 6.19
CA SER A 10 -6.81 13.51 5.07
C SER A 10 -6.91 14.18 3.70
N ALA A 11 -7.43 15.40 3.64
CA ALA A 11 -7.57 16.20 2.41
C ALA A 11 -6.24 16.74 1.82
N GLY A 12 -5.08 16.38 2.38
CA GLY A 12 -3.76 16.83 1.89
C GLY A 12 -3.48 16.50 0.42
N VAL A 13 -4.21 15.55 -0.17
CA VAL A 13 -4.08 15.15 -1.58
C VAL A 13 -5.13 15.82 -2.50
N THR A 14 -6.37 16.02 -2.04
CA THR A 14 -7.48 16.51 -2.88
C THR A 14 -7.90 17.95 -2.62
N GLY A 15 -7.33 18.58 -1.59
CA GLY A 15 -7.83 19.85 -1.06
C GLY A 15 -9.15 19.65 -0.29
N VAL A 16 -9.51 20.65 0.50
CA VAL A 16 -10.77 20.66 1.27
C VAL A 16 -11.95 20.76 0.29
N PRO A 17 -12.87 19.78 0.25
CA PRO A 17 -14.05 19.84 -0.60
C PRO A 17 -14.88 21.11 -0.34
N GLN A 18 -15.37 21.73 -1.42
CA GLN A 18 -16.31 22.85 -1.36
C GLN A 18 -17.59 22.46 -2.12
N PRO A 19 -18.78 22.71 -1.55
CA PRO A 19 -19.03 23.36 -0.25
C PRO A 19 -18.80 22.39 0.94
N LEU A 20 -18.48 22.93 2.12
CA LEU A 20 -18.05 22.14 3.30
C LEU A 20 -19.13 21.17 3.81
N GLU A 21 -20.40 21.47 3.57
CA GLU A 21 -21.54 20.62 3.92
C GLU A 21 -21.44 19.23 3.24
N GLY A 22 -20.75 19.14 2.11
CA GLY A 22 -20.48 17.88 1.42
C GLY A 22 -19.53 16.94 2.17
N LEU A 23 -18.82 17.41 3.21
CA LEU A 23 -17.95 16.56 4.05
C LEU A 23 -18.74 15.60 4.94
N GLU A 24 -20.01 15.90 5.23
CA GLU A 24 -20.87 15.02 6.03
C GLU A 24 -21.50 13.91 5.18
N GLU A 25 -21.38 13.98 3.85
CA GLU A 25 -21.90 12.95 2.97
C GLU A 25 -21.18 11.61 3.19
N PRO A 26 -21.90 10.51 3.48
CA PRO A 26 -21.28 9.21 3.73
C PRO A 26 -20.42 8.70 2.55
N SER A 27 -20.75 9.07 1.32
CA SER A 27 -19.96 8.81 0.11
C SER A 27 -18.59 9.49 0.16
N MET A 28 -18.54 10.75 0.59
CA MET A 28 -17.29 11.51 0.74
C MET A 28 -16.41 10.90 1.83
N VAL A 29 -16.98 10.60 3.00
CA VAL A 29 -16.25 9.95 4.12
C VAL A 29 -15.66 8.61 3.67
N ARG A 30 -16.46 7.75 3.02
CA ARG A 30 -16.00 6.45 2.52
C ARG A 30 -14.87 6.60 1.51
N ARG A 31 -14.97 7.56 0.58
CA ARG A 31 -13.92 7.84 -0.40
C ARG A 31 -12.62 8.27 0.28
N MET A 32 -12.68 9.16 1.25
CA MET A 32 -11.50 9.65 1.97
C MET A 32 -10.85 8.55 2.82
N CYS A 33 -11.65 7.75 3.52
CA CYS A 33 -11.16 6.57 4.25
C CYS A 33 -10.50 5.56 3.31
N ARG A 34 -11.07 5.32 2.12
CA ARG A 34 -10.49 4.42 1.12
C ARG A 34 -9.14 4.93 0.63
N MET A 35 -9.03 6.22 0.28
CA MET A 35 -7.76 6.82 -0.13
C MET A 35 -6.69 6.71 0.97
N ALA A 36 -7.07 6.94 2.24
CA ALA A 36 -6.15 6.76 3.36
C ALA A 36 -5.76 5.28 3.54
N ALA A 37 -6.70 4.36 3.39
CA ALA A 37 -6.45 2.93 3.47
C ALA A 37 -5.50 2.46 2.37
N ASP A 38 -5.67 2.91 1.12
CA ASP A 38 -4.78 2.59 0.01
C ASP A 38 -3.33 3.03 0.32
N LEU A 39 -3.14 4.26 0.82
CA LEU A 39 -1.84 4.77 1.25
C LEU A 39 -1.24 3.94 2.39
N HIS A 40 -2.06 3.56 3.37
CA HIS A 40 -1.60 2.73 4.49
C HIS A 40 -1.22 1.32 4.03
N LEU A 41 -1.99 0.70 3.12
CA LEU A 41 -1.70 -0.63 2.59
C LEU A 41 -0.38 -0.67 1.82
N VAL A 42 -0.05 0.39 1.06
CA VAL A 42 1.26 0.52 0.39
C VAL A 42 2.41 0.54 1.40
N ASN A 43 2.27 1.31 2.48
CA ASN A 43 3.28 1.36 3.54
C ASN A 43 3.38 0.05 4.34
N VAL A 44 2.24 -0.63 4.57
CA VAL A 44 2.21 -1.96 5.18
C VAL A 44 2.97 -2.96 4.32
N LEU A 45 2.75 -2.96 3.00
CA LEU A 45 3.47 -3.84 2.08
C LEU A 45 4.99 -3.59 2.15
N GLN A 46 5.43 -2.33 2.15
CA GLN A 46 6.84 -1.97 2.31
C GLN A 46 7.41 -2.50 3.64
N ALA A 47 6.69 -2.32 4.74
CA ALA A 47 7.12 -2.77 6.06
C ALA A 47 7.23 -4.31 6.14
N LEU A 48 6.27 -5.03 5.55
CA LEU A 48 6.26 -6.50 5.51
C LEU A 48 7.45 -7.04 4.71
N ILE A 49 7.71 -6.50 3.51
CA ILE A 49 8.85 -6.91 2.69
C ILE A 49 10.17 -6.62 3.43
N THR A 50 10.29 -5.41 3.99
CA THR A 50 11.49 -5.02 4.75
C THR A 50 11.72 -5.95 5.94
N ALA A 51 10.67 -6.30 6.70
CA ALA A 51 10.75 -7.23 7.81
C ALA A 51 11.15 -8.64 7.35
N ALA A 52 10.57 -9.14 6.27
CA ALA A 52 10.87 -10.45 5.73
C ALA A 52 12.33 -10.56 5.27
N ILE A 53 12.85 -9.52 4.61
CA ILE A 53 14.27 -9.40 4.22
C ILE A 53 15.16 -9.34 5.47
N THR A 54 14.83 -8.51 6.45
CA THR A 54 15.64 -8.31 7.67
C THR A 54 15.78 -9.62 8.46
N VAL A 55 14.71 -10.40 8.54
CA VAL A 55 14.70 -11.69 9.27
C VAL A 55 15.27 -12.83 8.40
N GLY A 56 15.55 -12.60 7.11
CA GLY A 56 16.09 -13.61 6.20
C GLY A 56 15.05 -14.69 5.84
N THR A 57 13.78 -14.29 5.70
CA THR A 57 12.71 -15.20 5.29
C THR A 57 12.90 -15.60 3.83
N GLU A 58 12.83 -16.90 3.53
CA GLU A 58 12.88 -17.42 2.16
C GLU A 58 11.83 -16.72 1.29
N THR A 59 12.26 -16.18 0.15
CA THR A 59 11.49 -15.21 -0.65
C THR A 59 10.12 -15.72 -1.07
N ARG A 60 9.99 -16.96 -1.55
CA ARG A 60 8.71 -17.49 -2.03
C ARG A 60 7.72 -17.67 -0.89
N SER A 61 8.16 -18.28 0.21
CA SER A 61 7.36 -18.46 1.43
C SER A 61 6.97 -17.11 2.04
N GLY A 62 7.92 -16.17 2.09
CA GLY A 62 7.70 -14.79 2.53
C GLY A 62 6.65 -14.09 1.67
N ALA A 63 6.81 -14.08 0.35
CA ALA A 63 5.88 -13.47 -0.59
C ALA A 63 4.47 -14.06 -0.49
N ALA A 64 4.34 -15.38 -0.35
CA ALA A 64 3.05 -16.03 -0.12
C ALA A 64 2.40 -15.63 1.21
N GLY A 65 3.19 -15.46 2.27
CA GLY A 65 2.74 -14.90 3.55
C GLY A 65 2.24 -13.46 3.40
N ILE A 66 3.04 -12.62 2.76
CA ILE A 66 2.74 -11.21 2.52
C ILE A 66 1.48 -11.04 1.66
N ALA A 67 1.34 -11.79 0.57
CA ALA A 67 0.17 -11.76 -0.30
C ALA A 67 -1.13 -12.10 0.46
N ARG A 68 -1.09 -13.09 1.36
CA ARG A 68 -2.23 -13.43 2.23
C ARG A 68 -2.57 -12.30 3.21
N ILE A 69 -1.57 -11.74 3.89
CA ILE A 69 -1.78 -10.62 4.81
C ILE A 69 -2.37 -9.42 4.07
N LEU A 70 -1.83 -9.11 2.88
CA LEU A 70 -2.30 -8.02 2.04
C LEU A 70 -3.73 -8.24 1.57
N GLY A 71 -4.12 -9.48 1.22
CA GLY A 71 -5.49 -9.87 0.92
C GLY A 71 -6.45 -9.54 2.07
N ILE A 72 -6.13 -10.02 3.28
CA ILE A 72 -6.96 -9.76 4.48
C ILE A 72 -7.06 -8.26 4.77
N ALA A 73 -5.95 -7.53 4.65
CA ALA A 73 -5.93 -6.09 4.90
C ALA A 73 -6.74 -5.30 3.84
N SER A 74 -6.71 -5.76 2.59
CA SER A 74 -7.48 -5.21 1.48
C SER A 74 -8.99 -5.41 1.69
N ASP A 75 -9.40 -6.62 2.06
CA ASP A 75 -10.80 -6.95 2.35
C ASP A 75 -11.35 -6.14 3.54
N LEU A 76 -10.51 -5.89 4.55
CA LEU A 76 -10.86 -5.07 5.71
C LEU A 76 -11.00 -3.58 5.33
N ALA A 77 -10.13 -3.07 4.46
CA ALA A 77 -10.11 -1.68 4.03
C ALA A 77 -11.30 -1.32 3.13
N ASP A 78 -11.67 -2.21 2.22
CA ASP A 78 -12.82 -2.01 1.33
C ASP A 78 -13.49 -3.35 0.97
N PRO A 79 -14.53 -3.77 1.72
CA PRO A 79 -15.29 -4.97 1.41
C PRO A 79 -15.94 -4.97 0.01
N GLY A 80 -16.02 -3.80 -0.65
CA GLY A 80 -16.51 -3.64 -2.02
C GLY A 80 -15.49 -3.96 -3.12
N GLY A 81 -14.25 -4.31 -2.77
CA GLY A 81 -13.23 -4.80 -3.70
C GLY A 81 -12.51 -3.74 -4.54
N ALA A 82 -12.66 -2.44 -4.24
CA ALA A 82 -11.93 -1.40 -4.97
C ALA A 82 -10.47 -1.29 -4.53
N SER A 83 -10.15 -1.64 -3.28
CA SER A 83 -8.76 -1.77 -2.79
C SER A 83 -8.26 -3.20 -3.00
N ALA A 84 -7.96 -3.60 -4.24
CA ALA A 84 -7.47 -4.94 -4.54
C ALA A 84 -5.95 -5.10 -4.24
N PRO A 85 -5.49 -6.28 -3.77
CA PRO A 85 -4.06 -6.54 -3.52
C PRO A 85 -3.13 -6.22 -4.70
N ALA A 86 -3.58 -6.53 -5.92
CA ALA A 86 -2.84 -6.22 -7.15
C ALA A 86 -2.64 -4.71 -7.35
N LEU A 87 -3.65 -3.89 -7.00
CA LEU A 87 -3.53 -2.43 -7.07
C LEU A 87 -2.54 -1.90 -6.04
N VAL A 88 -2.58 -2.41 -4.80
CA VAL A 88 -1.61 -2.03 -3.76
C VAL A 88 -0.20 -2.39 -4.17
N PHE A 89 0.01 -3.59 -4.73
CA PHE A 89 1.31 -4.01 -5.24
C PHE A 89 1.84 -3.08 -6.34
N ARG A 90 0.99 -2.71 -7.32
CA ARG A 90 1.35 -1.73 -8.36
C ARG A 90 1.73 -0.37 -7.78
N MET A 91 0.95 0.14 -6.82
CA MET A 91 1.25 1.41 -6.17
C MET A 91 2.55 1.35 -5.37
N TRP A 92 2.82 0.24 -4.67
CA TRP A 92 4.06 0.02 -3.95
C TRP A 92 5.28 0.03 -4.87
N ARG A 93 5.20 -0.64 -6.03
CA ARG A 93 6.28 -0.63 -7.03
C ARG A 93 6.64 0.80 -7.43
N VAL A 94 5.65 1.64 -7.69
CA VAL A 94 5.89 3.04 -8.08
C VAL A 94 6.39 3.89 -6.91
N ALA A 95 5.84 3.69 -5.71
CA ALA A 95 6.13 4.53 -4.55
C ALA A 95 7.51 4.25 -3.92
N HIS A 96 7.95 3.00 -3.89
CA HIS A 96 9.13 2.57 -3.12
C HIS A 96 10.30 2.10 -3.97
N LEU A 97 10.07 1.30 -5.01
CA LEU A 97 11.18 0.67 -5.74
C LEU A 97 12.13 1.66 -6.41
N PRO A 98 11.69 2.76 -7.04
CA PRO A 98 12.62 3.74 -7.61
C PRO A 98 13.59 4.31 -6.58
N GLY A 99 13.11 4.58 -5.35
CA GLY A 99 13.95 5.10 -4.28
C GLY A 99 15.00 4.10 -3.79
N ILE A 100 14.68 2.80 -3.84
CA ILE A 100 15.52 1.71 -3.35
C ILE A 100 16.49 1.20 -4.43
N LEU A 101 15.99 0.95 -5.64
CA LEU A 101 16.68 0.22 -6.71
C LEU A 101 17.48 1.10 -7.66
N ARG A 102 17.30 2.43 -7.61
CA ARG A 102 18.09 3.35 -8.45
C ARG A 102 19.60 3.17 -8.20
N PRO A 103 20.46 3.34 -9.22
CA PRO A 103 21.89 3.08 -9.09
C PRO A 103 22.57 3.91 -7.99
N ASP A 104 22.12 5.14 -7.79
CA ASP A 104 22.61 6.13 -6.81
C ASP A 104 21.96 6.02 -5.42
N SER A 105 21.14 4.98 -5.18
CA SER A 105 20.55 4.72 -3.86
C SER A 105 21.58 4.20 -2.87
N ASP A 106 21.50 4.68 -1.63
CA ASP A 106 22.30 4.24 -0.47
C ASP A 106 21.96 2.80 -0.01
N ALA A 107 20.94 2.17 -0.59
CA ALA A 107 20.59 0.78 -0.26
C ALA A 107 21.75 -0.18 -0.62
N PRO A 108 22.15 -1.10 0.27
CA PRO A 108 23.15 -2.13 -0.05
C PRO A 108 22.70 -2.99 -1.23
N GLU A 109 23.64 -3.43 -2.08
CA GLU A 109 23.33 -4.25 -3.28
C GLU A 109 22.63 -5.57 -2.92
N VAL A 110 22.98 -6.19 -1.80
CA VAL A 110 22.27 -7.36 -1.27
C VAL A 110 20.80 -7.02 -0.99
N GLY A 111 20.53 -5.87 -0.36
CA GLY A 111 19.16 -5.41 -0.12
C GLY A 111 18.41 -5.14 -1.42
N LYS A 112 19.05 -4.50 -2.41
CA LYS A 112 18.44 -4.29 -3.73
C LYS A 112 18.08 -5.61 -4.43
N ALA A 113 18.96 -6.62 -4.34
CA ALA A 113 18.69 -7.94 -4.90
C ALA A 113 17.48 -8.61 -4.23
N GLU A 114 17.39 -8.56 -2.90
CA GLU A 114 16.26 -9.07 -2.14
C GLU A 114 14.94 -8.37 -2.48
N PHE A 115 14.94 -7.03 -2.60
CA PHE A 115 13.75 -6.29 -3.03
C PHE A 115 13.29 -6.67 -4.45
N ARG A 116 14.22 -6.92 -5.38
CA ARG A 116 13.87 -7.43 -6.73
C ARG A 116 13.29 -8.84 -6.67
N ALA A 117 13.80 -9.69 -5.79
CA ALA A 117 13.30 -11.05 -5.63
C ALA A 117 11.86 -11.06 -5.08
N TYR A 118 11.57 -10.21 -4.09
CA TYR A 118 10.21 -10.03 -3.56
C TYR A 118 9.26 -9.38 -4.59
N ASP A 119 9.74 -8.42 -5.38
CA ASP A 119 8.97 -7.82 -6.49
C ASP A 119 8.50 -8.89 -7.48
N GLN A 120 9.43 -9.72 -7.99
CA GLN A 120 9.11 -10.81 -8.90
C GLN A 120 8.16 -11.85 -8.29
N ALA A 121 8.44 -12.29 -7.06
CA ALA A 121 7.62 -13.31 -6.39
C ALA A 121 6.18 -12.81 -6.11
N LEU A 122 6.01 -11.53 -5.78
CA LEU A 122 4.69 -10.93 -5.57
C LEU A 122 3.96 -10.69 -6.90
N GLU A 123 4.67 -10.35 -7.98
CA GLU A 123 4.08 -10.24 -9.33
C GLU A 123 3.43 -11.56 -9.76
N GLU A 124 4.14 -12.67 -9.61
CA GLU A 124 3.61 -14.02 -9.93
C GLU A 124 2.33 -14.35 -9.15
N LEU A 125 2.25 -13.92 -7.88
CA LEU A 125 1.13 -14.22 -6.98
C LEU A 125 -0.07 -13.28 -7.14
N LEU A 126 0.16 -12.02 -7.49
CA LEU A 126 -0.86 -10.96 -7.44
C LEU A 126 -1.32 -10.47 -8.80
N GLU A 127 -0.53 -10.67 -9.86
CA GLU A 127 -0.84 -10.20 -11.21
C GLU A 127 -1.12 -11.35 -12.21
N THR A 128 -1.46 -12.54 -11.70
CA THR A 128 -1.82 -13.68 -12.55
C THR A 128 -3.09 -13.38 -13.36
N VAL A 129 -2.95 -13.46 -14.70
CA VAL A 129 -3.99 -13.23 -15.74
C VAL A 129 -5.13 -14.22 -15.64
#